data_AF-A0A9D0NWH4-F1
#
_entry.id   AF-A0A9D0NWH4-F1
#
_cell.length_a   1.000
_cell.length_b   1.000
_cell.length_c   1.000
_cell.angle_alpha   90.00
_cell.angle_beta   90.00
_cell.angle_gamma   90.00
#
_symmetry.space_group_name_H-M   'P 1'
#
loop_
_entity.id
_entity.type
_entity.pdbx_description
1 polymer ?
#
loop_
_entity_poly.entity_id
_entity_poly.type
_entity_poly.pdbx_seq_one_letter_code
_entity_poly.pdbx_strand_id
1 'polypeptide(L)'
;MTTQVPLDSFLAEVQDRAYHVAQGALWDRETALDVVQESMLRFVEYYRHKPQQDWPALFRTVLNSKINDQRRKRLLASTKRRLLSLTGLGLSVAGRDEAQVEAELGTAEHDAGSSEPEAGTDADQLKRQIEQALGTLAERQRQVFLL
;
A
#
# COMPACT_ATOMS: atom_id res chain seq x y z
N MET A 1 -0.39 -1.86 -34.69
CA MET A 1 0.87 -1.72 -33.91
C MET A 1 0.87 -0.44 -33.08
N THR A 2 -0.17 -0.15 -32.26
CA THR A 2 -0.29 1.22 -31.65
C THR A 2 -0.78 1.27 -30.19
N THR A 3 -0.96 0.12 -29.51
CA THR A 3 -1.41 0.11 -28.10
C THR A 3 -0.29 0.10 -27.05
N GLN A 4 0.98 0.01 -27.44
CA GLN A 4 2.11 -0.03 -26.50
C GLN A 4 2.46 1.35 -25.92
N VAL A 5 2.52 2.38 -26.78
CA VAL A 5 2.84 3.77 -26.39
C VAL A 5 2.00 4.29 -25.21
N PRO A 6 0.65 4.14 -25.18
CA PRO A 6 -0.13 4.65 -24.04
C PRO A 6 0.11 3.86 -22.75
N LEU A 7 0.38 2.55 -22.84
CA LEU A 7 0.63 1.70 -21.67
C LEU A 7 1.96 2.05 -21.00
N ASP A 8 3.01 2.21 -21.80
CA ASP A 8 4.34 2.54 -21.29
C ASP A 8 4.34 3.91 -20.60
N SER A 9 3.66 4.90 -21.19
CA SER A 9 3.48 6.22 -20.58
C SER A 9 2.73 6.15 -19.26
N PHE A 10 1.63 5.38 -19.20
CA PHE A 10 0.88 5.20 -17.95
C PHE A 10 1.74 4.54 -16.87
N LEU A 11 2.47 3.48 -17.21
CA LEU A 11 3.32 2.75 -16.27
C LEU A 11 4.47 3.62 -15.75
N ALA A 12 5.08 4.43 -16.61
CA ALA A 12 6.11 5.39 -16.21
C ALA A 12 5.56 6.46 -15.26
N GLU A 13 4.36 6.98 -15.52
CA GLU A 13 3.70 7.97 -14.67
C GLU A 13 3.40 7.43 -13.26
N VAL A 14 2.91 6.20 -13.15
CA VAL A 14 2.50 5.63 -11.85
C VAL A 14 3.67 5.04 -11.05
N GLN A 15 4.83 4.79 -11.67
CA GLN A 15 5.95 4.08 -11.05
C GLN A 15 6.44 4.75 -9.76
N ASP A 16 6.68 6.06 -9.81
CA ASP A 16 7.27 6.80 -8.68
C ASP A 16 6.32 6.81 -7.47
N ARG A 17 5.05 7.14 -7.72
CA ARG A 17 4.00 7.09 -6.69
C ARG A 17 3.81 5.68 -6.14
N ALA A 18 3.81 4.66 -6.99
CA ALA A 18 3.67 3.26 -6.57
C ALA A 18 4.83 2.83 -5.66
N TYR A 19 6.05 3.25 -5.99
CA TYR A 19 7.23 3.02 -5.18
C TYR A 19 7.11 3.68 -3.80
N HIS A 20 6.76 4.95 -3.72
CA HIS A 20 6.60 5.63 -2.43
C HIS A 20 5.51 4.98 -1.56
N VAL A 21 4.38 4.59 -2.15
CA VAL A 21 3.32 3.86 -1.45
C VAL A 21 3.81 2.50 -0.93
N ALA A 22 4.50 1.72 -1.77
CA ALA A 22 5.05 0.43 -1.37
C ALA A 22 6.14 0.57 -0.30
N GLN A 23 7.01 1.57 -0.43
CA GLN A 23 8.08 1.87 0.51
C GLN A 23 7.51 2.27 1.87
N GLY A 24 6.55 3.19 1.93
CA GLY A 24 5.88 3.56 3.18
C GLY A 24 5.12 2.39 3.81
N ALA A 25 4.62 1.46 2.99
CA ALA A 25 3.90 0.29 3.48
C ALA A 25 4.80 -0.84 4.01
N LEU A 26 6.04 -0.93 3.51
CA LEU A 26 6.94 -2.08 3.73
C LEU A 26 8.25 -1.72 4.43
N TRP A 27 8.63 -0.45 4.53
CA TRP A 27 9.86 0.00 5.21
C TRP A 27 11.14 -0.70 4.73
N ASP A 28 11.13 -1.17 3.48
CA ASP A 28 12.22 -1.91 2.86
C ASP A 28 12.23 -1.55 1.38
N ARG A 29 13.33 -0.92 0.96
CA ARG A 29 13.49 -0.39 -0.40
C ARG A 29 13.50 -1.51 -1.45
N GLU A 30 14.23 -2.59 -1.22
CA GLU A 30 14.37 -3.66 -2.22
C GLU A 30 13.04 -4.38 -2.39
N THR A 31 12.41 -4.76 -1.28
CA THR A 31 11.09 -5.38 -1.32
C THR A 31 10.05 -4.45 -1.98
N ALA A 32 10.11 -3.14 -1.73
CA ALA A 32 9.19 -2.19 -2.36
C ALA A 32 9.36 -2.13 -3.88
N LEU A 33 10.61 -2.09 -4.38
CA LEU A 33 10.89 -2.13 -5.82
C LEU A 33 10.39 -3.43 -6.46
N ASP A 34 10.59 -4.56 -5.79
CA ASP A 34 10.11 -5.86 -6.28
C ASP A 34 8.57 -5.89 -6.35
N VAL A 35 7.89 -5.40 -5.31
CA VAL A 35 6.43 -5.31 -5.28
C VAL A 35 5.90 -4.44 -6.42
N VAL A 36 6.53 -3.30 -6.71
CA VAL A 36 6.13 -2.43 -7.82
C VAL A 36 6.32 -3.13 -9.16
N GLN A 37 7.48 -3.74 -9.38
CA GLN A 37 7.77 -4.46 -10.62
C GLN A 37 6.80 -5.63 -10.84
N GLU A 38 6.56 -6.47 -9.83
CA GLU A 38 5.58 -7.55 -9.91
C GLU A 38 4.17 -7.02 -10.19
N SER A 39 3.83 -5.86 -9.64
CA SER A 39 2.52 -5.23 -9.85
C SER A 39 2.38 -4.74 -11.29
N MET A 40 3.41 -4.11 -11.85
CA MET A 40 3.44 -3.68 -13.26
C MET A 40 3.34 -4.88 -14.20
N LEU A 41 4.13 -5.93 -13.98
CA LEU A 41 4.09 -7.16 -14.79
C LEU A 41 2.70 -7.81 -14.77
N ARG A 42 2.13 -7.98 -13.58
CA ARG A 42 0.79 -8.55 -13.41
C ARG A 42 -0.28 -7.66 -14.04
N PHE A 43 -0.12 -6.35 -13.96
CA PHE A 43 -1.02 -5.41 -14.61
C PHE A 43 -1.00 -5.57 -16.13
N VAL A 44 0.18 -5.64 -16.74
CA VAL A 44 0.34 -5.83 -18.19
C VAL A 44 -0.21 -7.19 -18.64
N GLU A 45 -0.01 -8.23 -17.84
CA GLU A 45 -0.50 -9.58 -18.13
C GLU A 45 -2.05 -9.62 -18.20
N TYR A 46 -2.72 -9.11 -17.16
CA TYR A 46 -4.17 -9.31 -17.00
C TYR A 46 -5.03 -8.12 -17.43
N TYR A 47 -4.49 -6.90 -17.46
CA TYR A 47 -5.31 -5.68 -17.59
C TYR A 47 -4.92 -4.76 -18.75
N ARG A 48 -3.86 -5.05 -19.51
CA ARG A 48 -3.44 -4.22 -20.67
C ARG A 48 -4.52 -3.98 -21.74
N HIS A 49 -5.50 -4.87 -21.83
CA HIS A 49 -6.58 -4.82 -22.81
C HIS A 49 -7.81 -4.05 -22.30
N LYS A 50 -7.81 -3.60 -21.05
CA LYS A 50 -8.89 -2.81 -20.46
C LYS A 50 -8.87 -1.37 -20.96
N PRO A 51 -9.99 -0.64 -20.88
CA PRO A 51 -10.03 0.79 -21.18
C PRO A 51 -9.03 1.58 -20.32
N GLN A 52 -8.36 2.58 -20.91
CA GLN A 52 -7.33 3.38 -20.23
C GLN A 52 -7.85 4.11 -18.99
N GLN A 53 -9.10 4.56 -19.03
CA GLN A 53 -9.77 5.21 -17.90
C GLN A 53 -9.85 4.31 -16.65
N ASP A 54 -9.82 2.99 -16.81
CA ASP A 54 -9.90 2.03 -15.70
C ASP A 54 -8.52 1.65 -15.17
N TRP A 55 -7.44 1.95 -15.91
CA TRP A 55 -6.08 1.54 -15.58
C TRP A 55 -5.60 2.02 -14.21
N PRO A 56 -5.80 3.28 -13.79
CA PRO A 56 -5.37 3.73 -12.47
C PRO A 56 -5.99 2.93 -11.34
N ALA A 57 -7.30 2.65 -11.41
CA ALA A 57 -8.03 1.91 -10.38
C ALA A 57 -7.59 0.43 -10.34
N LEU A 58 -7.43 -0.19 -11.50
CA LEU A 58 -6.98 -1.57 -11.62
C LEU A 58 -5.53 -1.74 -11.13
N PHE A 59 -4.63 -0.84 -11.51
CA PHE A 59 -3.24 -0.86 -11.07
C PHE A 59 -3.14 -0.70 -9.55
N ARG A 60 -3.88 0.25 -8.95
CA ARG A 60 -3.95 0.40 -7.48
C ARG A 60 -4.42 -0.88 -6.80
N THR A 61 -5.40 -1.57 -7.38
CA THR A 61 -5.90 -2.85 -6.83
C THR A 61 -4.81 -3.92 -6.84
N VAL A 62 -4.08 -4.05 -7.95
CA VAL A 62 -2.95 -4.99 -8.07
C VAL A 62 -1.85 -4.66 -7.07
N LEU A 63 -1.46 -3.39 -6.98
CA LEU A 63 -0.42 -2.92 -6.06
C LEU A 63 -0.79 -3.22 -4.60
N ASN A 64 -2.00 -2.87 -4.18
CA ASN A 64 -2.47 -3.13 -2.81
C ASN A 64 -2.54 -4.62 -2.50
N SER A 65 -2.97 -5.44 -3.47
CA SER A 65 -2.98 -6.90 -3.31
C SER A 65 -1.57 -7.43 -3.07
N LYS A 66 -0.57 -6.95 -3.81
CA LYS A 66 0.83 -7.35 -3.67
C LYS A 66 1.48 -6.87 -2.37
N ILE A 67 1.25 -5.63 -1.97
CA ILE A 67 1.69 -5.10 -0.67
C ILE A 67 1.14 -5.96 0.48
N ASN A 68 -0.16 -6.29 0.45
CA ASN A 68 -0.81 -7.09 1.48
C ASN A 68 -0.31 -8.53 1.51
N ASP A 69 -0.03 -9.14 0.35
CA ASP A 69 0.59 -10.47 0.29
C ASP A 69 1.97 -10.47 0.95
N GLN A 70 2.78 -9.44 0.69
CA GLN A 70 4.10 -9.33 1.28
C GLN A 70 4.07 -9.10 2.80
N ARG A 71 3.14 -8.26 3.28
CA ARG A 71 2.88 -8.09 4.72
C ARG A 71 2.47 -9.42 5.37
N ARG A 72 1.59 -10.18 4.73
CA ARG A 72 1.17 -11.51 5.21
C ARG A 72 2.36 -12.48 5.28
N LYS A 73 3.18 -12.55 4.24
CA LYS A 73 4.39 -13.39 4.21
C LYS A 73 5.34 -13.07 5.37
N ARG A 74 5.57 -11.78 5.65
CA ARG A 74 6.41 -11.34 6.78
C ARG A 74 5.85 -11.75 8.13
N LEU A 75 4.53 -11.61 8.33
CA LEU A 75 3.86 -12.05 9.56
C LEU A 75 3.93 -13.58 9.76
N LEU A 76 3.75 -14.35 8.68
CA LEU A 76 3.84 -15.81 8.74
C LEU A 76 5.27 -16.26 9.03
N ALA A 77 6.28 -15.61 8.43
CA ALA A 77 7.69 -15.90 8.70
C ALA A 77 8.06 -15.60 10.16
N SER A 78 7.60 -14.47 10.72
CA SER A 78 7.85 -14.13 12.12
C SER A 78 7.17 -15.11 13.08
N THR A 79 5.93 -15.50 12.80
CA THR A 79 5.20 -16.48 13.63
C THR A 79 5.86 -17.86 13.61
N LYS A 80 6.27 -18.35 12.44
CA LYS A 80 7.00 -19.63 12.32
C LYS A 80 8.29 -19.63 13.12
N ARG A 81 9.08 -18.55 13.04
CA ARG A 81 10.31 -18.38 13.84
C ARG A 81 10.02 -18.44 15.35
N ARG A 82 8.96 -17.77 15.81
CA ARG A 82 8.54 -17.81 17.22
C ARG A 82 8.16 -19.22 17.68
N LEU A 83 7.36 -19.95 16.90
CA LEU A 83 6.95 -21.31 17.23
C LEU A 83 8.13 -22.29 17.26
N LEU A 84 9.05 -22.19 16.30
CA LEU A 84 10.28 -22.99 16.26
C LEU A 84 11.21 -22.70 17.45
N SER A 85 11.29 -21.45 17.89
CA SER A 85 12.04 -21.07 19.08
C SER A 85 11.43 -21.62 20.36
N LEU A 86 10.11 -21.75 20.44
CA LEU A 86 9.41 -22.26 21.62
C LEU A 86 9.52 -23.79 21.76
N THR A 87 9.59 -24.53 20.64
CA THR A 87 9.68 -26.00 20.66
C THR A 87 11.09 -26.54 20.91
N GLY A 88 12.09 -25.68 21.16
CA GLY A 88 13.45 -26.10 21.51
C GLY A 88 14.24 -26.76 20.37
N LEU A 89 13.70 -26.73 19.15
CA LEU A 89 14.30 -27.33 17.94
C LEU A 89 15.13 -26.31 17.12
N GLY A 90 15.29 -25.09 17.64
CA GLY A 90 16.08 -24.02 17.04
C GLY A 90 17.57 -24.31 17.11
N LEU A 91 18.09 -25.08 16.15
CA LEU A 91 19.53 -25.07 15.86
C LEU A 91 19.92 -23.61 15.58
N SER A 92 20.90 -23.15 16.35
CA SER A 92 21.54 -21.84 16.26
C SER A 92 21.82 -21.41 14.82
N VAL A 93 21.06 -20.44 14.32
CA VAL A 93 21.61 -19.40 13.44
C VAL A 93 21.75 -18.16 14.33
N ALA A 94 22.76 -18.22 15.18
CA ALA A 94 23.35 -17.05 15.80
C ALA A 94 24.15 -16.35 14.68
N GLY A 95 23.61 -15.26 14.16
CA GLY A 95 24.28 -14.48 13.13
C GLY A 95 23.40 -13.32 12.66
N ARG A 96 23.53 -12.19 13.38
CA ARG A 96 23.16 -10.80 13.00
C ARG A 96 21.80 -10.60 12.33
N ASP A 97 20.89 -9.95 13.06
CA ASP A 97 20.54 -8.57 12.73
C ASP A 97 19.80 -7.91 13.91
N GLU A 98 20.36 -6.80 14.37
CA GLU A 98 19.98 -6.04 15.57
C GLU A 98 18.78 -5.10 15.35
N ALA A 99 17.80 -5.43 14.51
CA ALA A 99 16.76 -4.47 14.15
C ALA A 99 15.37 -5.08 13.94
N GLN A 100 14.70 -5.50 15.03
CA GLN A 100 13.23 -5.35 15.13
C GLN A 100 12.69 -5.70 16.52
N VAL A 101 12.99 -4.84 17.50
CA VAL A 101 12.15 -4.72 18.70
C VAL A 101 11.10 -3.66 18.37
N GLU A 102 9.91 -4.11 17.98
CA GLU A 102 8.59 -3.57 18.37
C GLU A 102 7.54 -4.17 17.45
N ALA A 103 7.10 -5.37 17.83
CA ALA A 103 5.86 -5.94 17.33
C ALA A 103 4.71 -5.47 18.23
N GLU A 104 4.41 -4.17 18.20
CA GLU A 104 3.09 -3.67 18.57
C GLU A 104 2.37 -3.28 17.28
N LEU A 105 1.77 -4.28 16.62
CA LEU A 105 0.73 -4.02 15.65
C LEU A 105 -0.53 -3.62 16.44
N GLY A 106 -0.57 -2.34 16.82
CA GLY A 106 -1.82 -1.66 17.09
C GLY A 106 -2.75 -1.89 15.91
N THR A 107 -4.04 -2.05 16.20
CA THR A 107 -5.12 -2.09 15.22
C THR A 107 -5.03 -0.85 14.33
N ALA A 108 -4.31 -0.96 13.22
CA ALA A 108 -4.22 0.08 12.22
C ALA A 108 -5.58 0.11 11.52
N GLU A 109 -6.45 1.00 12.02
CA GLU A 109 -7.46 1.61 11.18
C GLU A 109 -6.79 2.00 9.86
N HIS A 110 -7.44 1.65 8.75
CA HIS A 110 -6.99 2.00 7.41
C HIS A 110 -6.96 3.53 7.28
N ASP A 111 -5.87 4.16 7.70
CA ASP A 111 -5.59 5.52 7.35
C ASP A 111 -4.89 5.53 5.98
N ALA A 112 -5.46 6.30 5.07
CA ALA A 112 -5.03 6.38 3.69
C ALA A 112 -3.62 6.93 3.65
N GLY A 113 -2.71 6.16 3.05
CA GLY A 113 -1.31 6.56 2.88
C GLY A 113 -1.19 7.96 2.30
N SER A 114 -0.69 8.86 3.12
CA SER A 114 -0.16 10.16 2.73
C SER A 114 0.98 10.49 3.70
N SER A 115 2.18 10.63 3.16
CA SER A 115 3.36 11.07 3.92
C SER A 115 4.15 12.02 3.05
N GLU A 116 3.73 13.29 3.09
CA GLU A 116 4.59 14.45 2.84
C GLU A 116 4.34 15.42 4.01
N PRO A 117 5.38 15.92 4.69
CA PRO A 117 5.20 16.79 5.85
C PRO A 117 4.63 18.19 5.51
N GLU A 118 4.65 18.59 4.23
CA GLU A 118 3.94 19.79 3.76
C GLU A 118 2.49 19.50 3.33
N ALA A 119 2.19 18.26 2.89
CA ALA A 119 0.84 17.85 2.52
C ALA A 119 -0.07 17.59 3.73
N GLY A 120 0.49 17.40 4.93
CA GLY A 120 -0.29 17.29 6.17
C GLY A 120 -1.10 18.55 6.45
N THR A 121 -0.52 19.73 6.23
CA THR A 121 -1.22 21.01 6.39
C THR A 121 -2.38 21.19 5.42
N ASP A 122 -2.18 20.84 4.14
CA ASP A 122 -3.22 20.95 3.12
C ASP A 122 -4.32 19.90 3.30
N ALA A 123 -3.97 18.67 3.66
CA ALA A 123 -4.93 17.61 3.96
C ALA A 123 -5.76 17.93 5.22
N ASP A 124 -5.14 18.46 6.26
CA ASP A 124 -5.82 18.92 7.48
C ASP A 124 -6.70 20.15 7.22
N GLN A 125 -6.28 21.03 6.31
CA GLN A 125 -7.08 22.20 5.92
C GLN A 125 -8.28 21.79 5.06
N LEU A 126 -8.10 20.85 4.13
CA LEU A 126 -9.16 20.27 3.31
C LEU A 126 -10.17 19.49 4.17
N LYS A 127 -9.68 18.68 5.11
CA LYS A 127 -10.53 17.95 6.07
C LYS A 127 -11.41 18.90 6.88
N ARG A 128 -10.84 19.98 7.41
CA ARG A 128 -11.59 21.01 8.16
C ARG A 128 -12.65 21.70 7.29
N GLN A 129 -12.34 21.98 6.02
CA GLN A 129 -13.32 22.55 5.09
C GLN A 129 -14.46 21.58 4.79
N ILE A 130 -14.18 20.29 4.63
CA ILE A 130 -15.20 19.26 4.43
C ILE A 130 -16.07 19.11 5.67
N GLU A 131 -15.49 19.10 6.87
CA GLU A 131 -16.23 19.04 8.15
C GLU A 131 -17.14 20.26 8.35
N GLN A 132 -16.64 21.46 8.06
CA GLN A 132 -17.45 22.68 8.12
C GLN A 132 -18.57 22.68 7.09
N ALA A 133 -18.30 22.25 5.86
CA ALA A 133 -19.31 22.12 4.81
C ALA A 133 -20.39 21.12 5.25
N LEU A 134 -20.01 19.92 5.71
CA LEU A 134 -20.92 18.89 6.24
C LEU A 134 -21.79 19.41 7.41
N GLY A 135 -21.23 20.26 8.27
CA GLY A 135 -21.96 20.92 9.36
C GLY A 135 -23.10 21.83 8.91
N THR A 136 -23.01 22.41 7.71
CA THR A 136 -24.06 23.29 7.14
C THR A 136 -25.17 22.54 6.40
N LEU A 137 -24.98 21.23 6.09
CA LEU A 137 -26.00 20.43 5.43
C LEU A 137 -27.03 19.87 6.43
N ALA A 138 -28.28 19.82 6.00
CA ALA A 138 -29.38 19.24 6.77
C ALA A 138 -29.16 17.73 7.01
N GLU A 139 -29.53 17.26 8.21
CA GLU A 139 -29.19 15.96 8.79
C GLU A 139 -29.46 14.76 7.87
N ARG A 140 -30.52 14.82 7.05
CA ARG A 140 -30.90 13.76 6.11
C ARG A 140 -29.94 13.59 4.92
N GLN A 141 -29.24 14.65 4.54
CA GLN A 141 -28.25 14.60 3.45
C GLN A 141 -26.90 14.04 3.93
N ARG A 142 -26.60 14.19 5.23
CA ARG A 142 -25.39 13.67 5.88
C ARG A 142 -25.36 12.13 5.91
N GLN A 143 -26.52 11.49 6.07
CA GLN A 143 -26.63 10.03 6.13
C GLN A 143 -26.42 9.32 4.79
N VAL A 144 -26.73 9.97 3.67
CA VAL A 144 -26.56 9.36 2.33
C VAL A 144 -25.08 9.30 1.91
N PHE A 145 -24.23 10.15 2.47
CA PHE A 145 -22.80 10.22 2.13
C PHE A 145 -21.91 9.32 3.00
N LEU A 146 -22.41 8.87 4.16
CA LEU A 146 -21.69 8.01 5.11
C LEU A 146 -21.99 6.51 4.93
N LEU A 147 -22.87 6.13 4.01
CA LEU A 147 -23.15 4.76 3.59
C LEU A 147 -22.43 4.45 2.27
#